data_AF-A0A562PQ51-F1
#
_entry.id   AF-A0A562PQ51-F1
#
_cell.length_a   1.000
_cell.length_b   1.000
_cell.length_c   1.000
_cell.angle_alpha   90.00
_cell.angle_beta   90.00
_cell.angle_gamma   90.00
#
_symmetry.space_group_name_H-M   'P 1'
#
loop_
_entity.id
_entity.type
_entity.pdbx_description
1 polymer ?
#
loop_
_entity_poly.entity_id
_entity_poly.type
_entity_poly.pdbx_seq_one_letter_code
_entity_poly.pdbx_strand_id
1 'polypeptide(L)' 'MNNDILYLLAGAAAVLMLSKKASGTGTSSQPWIPPQAIPVAVPNGWQYFTDGTAISPDGTYYYKGEPVWSPSM' A
#
# COMPACT_ATOMS: atom_id res chain seq x y z
N MET A 1 -32.15 1.70 -53.68
CA MET A 1 -31.94 1.51 -52.23
C MET A 1 -30.55 2.06 -51.93
N ASN A 2 -30.51 3.26 -51.35
CA ASN A 2 -29.28 4.03 -51.16
C ASN A 2 -28.72 3.72 -49.78
N ASN A 3 -27.60 3.01 -49.76
CA ASN A 3 -26.93 2.51 -48.56
C ASN A 3 -26.32 3.64 -47.70
N ASP A 4 -26.35 4.88 -48.19
CA ASP A 4 -25.76 6.06 -47.55
C ASP A 4 -26.49 6.47 -46.26
N ILE A 5 -27.80 6.22 -46.16
CA ILE A 5 -28.60 6.55 -44.96
C ILE A 5 -28.28 5.58 -43.80
N LEU A 6 -27.89 4.34 -44.12
CA LEU A 6 -27.57 3.32 -43.12
C LEU A 6 -26.25 3.61 -42.39
N TYR A 7 -25.27 4.18 -43.10
CA TYR A 7 -23.98 4.54 -42.51
C TYR A 7 -24.06 5.78 -41.60
N LEU A 8 -24.98 6.71 -41.86
CA LEU A 8 -25.16 7.91 -41.03
C LEU A 8 -25.80 7.59 -39.66
N LEU A 9 -26.72 6.62 -39.60
CA LEU A 9 -27.32 6.15 -38.34
C LEU A 9 -26.36 5.27 -37.51
N ALA A 10 -25.51 4.47 -38.17
CA ALA A 10 -24.51 3.65 -37.49
C ALA A 10 -23.42 4.47 -36.80
N GLY A 11 -23.04 5.63 -37.37
CA GLY A 11 -22.06 6.53 -36.77
C GLY A 11 -22.54 7.23 -35.50
N ALA A 12 -23.82 7.59 -35.42
CA ALA A 12 -24.38 8.30 -34.26
C ALA A 12 -24.53 7.40 -33.01
N ALA A 13 -24.80 6.10 -33.19
CA ALA A 13 -24.95 5.16 -32.08
C ALA A 13 -23.62 4.85 -31.37
N ALA A 14 -22.51 4.80 -32.11
CA ALA A 14 -21.19 4.49 -31.56
C ALA A 14 -20.66 5.60 -30.62
N VAL A 15 -20.93 6.87 -30.95
CA VAL A 15 -20.52 8.02 -30.11
C VAL A 15 -21.34 8.08 -28.81
N LEU A 16 -22.61 7.68 -28.84
CA LEU A 16 -23.47 7.74 -27.65
C LEU A 16 -23.15 6.66 -26.61
N MET A 17 -22.65 5.49 -27.04
CA MET A 17 -22.31 4.38 -26.13
C MET A 17 -20.90 4.49 -25.52
N LEU A 18 -20.01 5.32 -26.08
CA LEU A 18 -18.65 5.48 -25.55
C LEU A 18 -18.57 6.42 -24.33
N SER A 19 -19.62 7.20 -24.06
CA SER A 19 -19.62 8.24 -23.03
C SER A 19 -20.09 7.79 -21.65
N LYS A 20 -20.37 6.49 -21.44
CA LYS A 20 -20.97 5.99 -20.20
C LYS A 20 -20.12 4.94 -19.49
N LYS A 21 -18.80 5.13 -19.46
CA LYS A 21 -18.00 4.58 -18.38
C LYS A 21 -17.72 5.70 -17.40
N ALA A 22 -18.70 5.94 -16.52
CA ALA A 22 -18.41 6.62 -15.26
C ALA A 22 -17.38 5.75 -14.55
N SER A 23 -16.12 6.11 -14.75
CA SER A 23 -15.03 5.61 -13.92
C SER A 23 -15.29 6.24 -12.57
N GLY A 24 -16.09 5.57 -11.76
CA GLY A 24 -16.16 5.86 -10.35
C GLY A 24 -14.73 5.76 -9.87
N THR A 25 -14.11 6.91 -9.65
CA THR A 25 -12.93 7.05 -8.81
C THR A 25 -13.41 6.66 -7.42
N GLY A 26 -13.51 5.35 -7.19
CA GLY A 26 -13.53 4.80 -5.87
C GLY A 26 -12.21 5.23 -5.25
N THR A 27 -12.25 6.31 -4.49
CA THR A 27 -11.23 6.58 -3.49
C THR A 27 -11.29 5.38 -2.55
N SER A 28 -10.50 4.34 -2.84
CA SER A 28 -10.27 3.31 -1.85
C SER A 28 -9.62 4.04 -0.69
N SER A 29 -10.40 4.29 0.36
CA SER A 29 -9.85 4.63 1.65
C SER A 29 -9.11 3.38 2.11
N GLN A 30 -7.86 3.22 1.67
CA GLN A 30 -6.98 2.25 2.26
C GLN A 30 -6.81 2.70 3.71
N PRO A 31 -7.08 1.84 4.71
CA PRO A 31 -6.75 2.16 6.08
C PRO A 31 -5.30 2.64 6.12
N TRP A 32 -5.04 3.77 6.80
CA TRP A 32 -3.68 4.20 7.05
C TRP A 32 -2.96 3.10 7.82
N ILE A 33 -2.03 2.41 7.16
CA ILE A 33 -1.14 1.46 7.80
C ILE A 33 0.04 2.29 8.28
N PRO A 34 0.29 2.42 9.59
CA PRO A 34 1.48 3.10 10.07
C PRO A 34 2.71 2.41 9.45
N PRO A 35 3.74 3.17 9.04
CA PRO A 35 4.97 2.57 8.53
C PRO A 35 5.46 1.57 9.56
N GLN A 36 5.54 0.30 9.15
CA GLN A 36 6.14 -0.73 9.99
C GLN A 36 7.59 -0.33 10.18
N ALA A 37 8.05 -0.25 11.43
CA ALA A 37 9.44 0.03 11.71
C ALA A 37 10.28 -1.06 11.04
N ILE A 38 10.98 -0.71 9.96
CA ILE A 38 11.86 -1.63 9.27
C ILE A 38 13.08 -1.77 10.19
N PRO A 39 13.33 -2.94 10.79
CA PRO A 39 14.48 -3.11 11.65
C PRO A 39 15.73 -2.84 10.83
N VAL A 40 16.56 -1.90 11.27
CA VAL A 40 17.90 -1.74 10.73
C VAL A 40 18.73 -2.86 11.34
N ALA A 41 18.84 -3.97 10.61
CA ALA A 41 19.76 -5.05 10.94
C ALA A 41 21.18 -4.55 10.67
N VAL A 42 21.95 -4.37 11.74
CA VAL A 42 23.37 -4.04 11.65
C VAL A 42 24.22 -5.33 11.69
N PRO A 43 25.45 -5.34 11.14
CA PRO A 43 26.26 -6.55 11.02
C PRO A 43 26.58 -7.26 12.34
N ASN A 44 26.49 -6.54 13.47
CA ASN A 44 26.72 -7.08 14.80
C ASN A 44 25.50 -7.83 15.38
N GLY A 45 24.44 -8.05 14.59
CA GLY A 45 23.25 -8.81 14.97
C GLY A 45 22.20 -8.01 15.75
N TRP A 46 22.46 -6.73 16.04
CA TRP A 46 21.48 -5.86 16.67
C TRP A 46 20.39 -5.44 15.67
N GLN A 47 19.17 -5.31 16.18
CA GLN A 47 18.05 -4.74 15.44
C GLN A 47 17.58 -3.48 16.16
N TYR A 48 17.58 -2.35 15.47
CA TYR A 48 17.13 -1.07 15.99
C TYR A 48 15.82 -0.64 15.34
N PHE A 49 14.93 -0.08 16.16
CA PHE A 49 13.63 0.42 15.74
C PHE A 49 13.52 1.93 16.04
N THR A 50 12.73 2.63 15.23
CA THR A 50 12.59 4.09 15.31
C THR A 50 11.85 4.58 16.56
N ASP A 51 11.11 3.70 17.23
CA ASP A 51 10.40 3.97 18.49
C ASP A 51 11.34 3.97 19.72
N GLY A 52 12.61 3.58 19.54
CA GLY A 52 13.59 3.42 20.61
C GLY A 52 13.64 2.01 21.20
N THR A 53 12.99 1.04 20.56
CA THR A 53 13.19 -0.38 20.82
C THR A 53 14.52 -0.82 20.20
N ALA A 54 15.24 -1.70 20.89
CA ALA A 54 16.38 -2.42 20.33
C ALA A 54 16.33 -3.88 20.76
N ILE A 55 16.69 -4.77 19.85
CA ILE A 55 16.83 -6.21 20.12
C ILE A 55 18.30 -6.56 19.92
N SER A 56 18.92 -7.10 20.97
CA SER A 56 20.30 -7.54 20.94
C SER A 56 20.43 -8.94 20.30
N PRO A 57 21.63 -9.38 19.91
CA PRO A 57 21.84 -10.66 19.23
C PRO A 57 21.44 -11.89 20.05
N ASP A 58 21.51 -11.78 21.38
CA ASP A 58 21.06 -12.77 22.36
C ASP A 58 19.53 -12.76 22.56
N GLY A 59 18.81 -11.83 21.94
CA GLY A 59 17.36 -11.72 22.02
C GLY A 59 16.86 -10.87 23.18
N THR A 60 17.73 -10.16 23.92
CA THR A 60 17.29 -9.22 24.96
C THR A 60 16.65 -7.98 24.32
N TYR A 61 15.51 -7.56 24.88
CA TYR A 61 14.75 -6.40 24.42
C TYR A 61 15.06 -5.21 25.30
N TYR A 62 15.34 -4.09 24.64
CA TYR A 62 15.59 -2.81 25.26
C TYR A 62 14.56 -1.79 24.79
N TYR A 63 14.11 -0.94 25.71
CA TYR A 63 13.31 0.24 25.38
C TYR A 63 13.98 1.48 25.95
N LYS A 64 14.34 2.43 25.07
CA LYS A 64 15.06 3.66 25.44
C LYS A 64 16.38 3.40 26.21
N GLY A 65 17.03 2.26 25.94
CA GLY A 65 18.31 1.88 26.55
C GLY A 65 18.18 1.01 27.80
N GLU A 66 16.98 0.82 28.33
CA GLU A 66 16.73 -0.04 29.50
C GLU A 66 16.27 -1.43 29.08
N PRO A 67 16.77 -2.52 29.70
CA PRO A 67 16.30 -3.86 29.43
C PRO A 67 14.88 -4.02 29.97
N VAL A 68 13.93 -4.38 29.09
CA VAL A 68 12.52 -4.59 29.45
C VAL A 68 12.12 -6.05 29.45
N TRP A 69 12.86 -6.90 28.73
CA TRP A 69 12.65 -8.33 28.69
C TRP A 69 13.95 -9.03 28.26
N SER A 70 14.20 -10.22 28.78
CA SER A 70 15.25 -11.10 28.29
C SER A 70 14.76 -12.55 28.22
N PRO A 71 15.30 -13.37 27.30
CA PRO A 71 14.94 -14.78 27.20
C PRO A 71 15.27 -15.62 28.45
N SER A 72 16.20 -15.13 29.29
CA SER A 72 16.69 -15.81 30.49
C SER A 72 16.08 -15.32 31.80
N MET A 73 15.06 -14.44 31.74
CA MET A 73 14.28 -14.03 32.91
C MET A 73 13.29 -15.10 33.36
#